data_AF-A0A242KBC5-F1
#
_entry.id   AF-A0A242KBC5-F1
#
_cell.length_a   1.000
_cell.length_b   1.000
_cell.length_c   1.000
_cell.angle_alpha   90.00
_cell.angle_beta   90.00
_cell.angle_gamma   90.00
#
_symmetry.space_group_name_H-M   'P 1'
#
loop_
_entity.id
_entity.type
_entity.pdbx_description
1 polymer ?
#
loop_
_entity_poly.entity_id
_entity_poly.type
_entity_poly.pdbx_seq_one_letter_code
_entity_poly.pdbx_strand_id
1 'polypeptide(L)'
;MSKELKISDAEYIFAENTLLAYLTAMVEAEIEFQKVIGAVLIHALEDPVISTKLGNLSEKMSAIAEKTSRLANGLTGGSHDFITDIDEKDQFIY
;
A
#
# COMPACT_ATOMS: atom_id res chain seq x y z
N MET A 1 -19.44 -28.09 12.83
CA MET A 1 -18.94 -26.99 13.67
C MET A 1 -17.88 -26.24 12.88
N SER A 2 -18.27 -25.13 12.28
CA SER A 2 -17.33 -24.16 11.72
C SER A 2 -16.50 -23.63 12.88
N LYS A 3 -15.17 -23.66 12.78
CA LYS A 3 -14.29 -22.93 13.72
C LYS A 3 -14.50 -21.46 13.42
N GLU A 4 -15.50 -20.86 14.05
CA GLU A 4 -15.81 -19.44 13.93
C GLU A 4 -14.59 -18.65 14.40
N LEU A 5 -13.89 -18.05 13.44
CA LEU A 5 -12.93 -16.99 13.69
C LEU A 5 -13.71 -15.83 14.33
N LYS A 6 -13.73 -15.77 15.67
CA LYS A 6 -14.08 -14.56 16.40
C LYS A 6 -12.89 -13.61 16.32
N ILE A 7 -12.80 -12.88 15.21
CA ILE A 7 -11.89 -11.74 15.11
C ILE A 7 -12.57 -10.59 15.85
N SER A 8 -11.91 -10.05 16.87
CA SER A 8 -12.35 -8.85 17.59
C SER A 8 -12.10 -7.59 16.77
N ASP A 9 -12.88 -6.54 17.02
CA ASP A 9 -12.72 -5.22 16.38
C ASP A 9 -11.28 -4.70 16.47
N ALA A 10 -10.62 -4.95 17.60
CA ALA A 10 -9.21 -4.61 17.81
C ALA A 10 -8.25 -5.35 16.86
N GLU A 11 -8.53 -6.60 16.51
CA GLU A 11 -7.73 -7.38 15.57
C GLU A 11 -7.94 -6.90 14.12
N TYR A 12 -9.15 -6.46 13.76
CA TYR A 12 -9.43 -5.84 12.46
C TYR A 12 -8.69 -4.50 12.31
N ILE A 13 -8.77 -3.63 13.32
CA ILE A 13 -8.05 -2.35 13.35
C ILE A 13 -6.53 -2.57 13.32
N PHE A 14 -6.03 -3.56 14.08
CA PHE A 14 -4.61 -3.91 14.07
C PHE A 14 -4.13 -4.40 12.70
N ALA A 15 -4.92 -5.23 12.02
CA ALA A 15 -4.59 -5.73 10.69
C ALA A 15 -4.54 -4.58 9.66
N GLU A 16 -5.53 -3.67 9.68
CA GLU A 16 -5.53 -2.48 8.82
C GLU A 16 -4.29 -1.62 9.04
N ASN A 17 -3.99 -1.28 10.29
CA ASN A 17 -2.82 -0.46 10.65
C ASN A 17 -1.50 -1.11 10.22
N THR A 18 -1.39 -2.43 10.36
CA THR A 18 -0.21 -3.19 9.94
C THR A 18 -0.05 -3.15 8.43
N LEU A 19 -1.13 -3.34 7.67
CA LEU A 19 -1.14 -3.23 6.22
C LEU A 19 -0.78 -1.81 5.75
N LEU A 20 -1.34 -0.78 6.38
CA LEU A 20 -1.02 0.62 6.08
C LEU A 20 0.46 0.92 6.31
N ALA A 21 1.06 0.41 7.38
CA ALA A 21 2.48 0.58 7.66
C ALA A 21 3.35 -0.05 6.56
N TYR A 22 3.03 -1.27 6.11
CA TYR A 22 3.75 -1.91 5.01
C TYR A 22 3.60 -1.16 3.68
N LEU A 23 2.39 -0.71 3.35
CA LEU A 23 2.14 0.06 2.13
C LEU A 23 2.88 1.41 2.14
N THR A 24 2.94 2.07 3.29
CA THR A 24 3.70 3.32 3.47
C THR A 24 5.19 3.10 3.23
N ALA A 25 5.78 2.06 3.85
CA ALA A 25 7.18 1.72 3.65
C ALA A 25 7.51 1.38 2.18
N MET A 26 6.57 0.75 1.45
CA MET A 26 6.75 0.48 0.02
C MET A 26 6.74 1.76 -0.83
N VAL A 27 5.91 2.75 -0.49
CA VAL A 27 5.90 4.06 -1.17
C VAL A 27 7.22 4.81 -0.91
N GLU A 28 7.70 4.83 0.34
CA GLU A 28 8.98 5.47 0.68
C GLU A 28 10.16 4.83 -0.06
N ALA A 29 10.21 3.50 -0.12
CA ALA A 29 11.25 2.77 -0.84
C ALA A 29 11.25 3.09 -2.34
N GLU A 30 10.07 3.32 -2.93
CA GLU A 30 9.93 3.68 -4.33
C GLU A 30 10.42 5.11 -4.61
N ILE A 31 10.12 6.06 -3.73
CA ILE A 31 10.64 7.43 -3.82
C ILE A 31 12.18 7.43 -3.79
N GLU A 32 12.78 6.66 -2.87
CA GLU A 32 14.24 6.52 -2.81
C GLU A 32 14.81 5.84 -4.06
N PHE A 33 14.12 4.84 -4.60
CA PHE A 33 14.51 4.19 -5.84
C PHE A 33 14.51 5.18 -7.03
N GLN A 34 13.48 6.02 -7.16
CA GLN A 34 13.42 7.04 -8.20
C GLN A 34 14.58 8.04 -8.10
N LYS A 35 14.95 8.47 -6.88
CA LYS A 35 16.11 9.36 -6.66
C LYS A 35 17.40 8.73 -7.16
N VAL A 36 17.63 7.45 -6.82
CA VAL A 36 18.82 6.70 -7.25
C VAL A 36 18.85 6.57 -8.77
N ILE A 37 17.74 6.17 -9.39
CA ILE A 37 17.68 6.05 -10.86
C ILE A 37 17.89 7.40 -11.54
N GLY A 38 17.29 8.47 -11.03
CA GLY A 38 17.49 9.83 -11.53
C GLY A 38 18.97 10.24 -11.45
N ALA A 39 19.63 10.01 -10.32
CA ALA A 39 21.06 10.28 -10.16
C ALA A 39 21.93 9.44 -11.11
N VAL A 40 21.60 8.15 -11.27
CA VAL A 40 22.30 7.26 -12.21
C VAL A 40 22.11 7.74 -13.64
N LEU A 41 20.90 8.11 -14.08
CA LEU A 41 20.65 8.60 -15.43
C LEU A 41 21.37 9.92 -15.73
N ILE A 42 21.50 10.81 -14.74
CA ILE A 42 22.24 12.08 -14.87
C ILE A 42 23.75 11.84 -15.03
N HIS A 43 24.28 10.80 -14.39
CA HIS A 43 25.73 10.55 -14.32
C HIS A 43 26.19 9.35 -15.17
N ALA A 44 25.28 8.58 -15.74
CA ALA A 44 25.60 7.45 -16.62
C ALA A 44 26.18 8.00 -17.92
N LEU A 45 27.36 7.51 -18.29
CA LEU A 45 27.86 7.56 -19.66
C LEU A 45 26.77 6.99 -20.56
N GLU A 46 26.40 7.72 -21.62
CA GLU A 46 25.26 7.53 -22.52
C GLU A 46 25.22 6.14 -23.21
N ASP A 47 25.10 5.05 -22.46
CA ASP A 47 24.77 3.73 -22.99
C ASP A 47 23.27 3.71 -23.24
N PRO A 48 22.81 3.74 -24.51
CA PRO A 48 21.39 3.85 -24.82
C PRO A 48 20.59 2.66 -24.29
N VAL A 49 21.21 1.47 -24.23
CA VAL A 49 20.55 0.24 -23.78
C VAL A 49 20.34 0.27 -22.27
N ILE A 50 21.37 0.69 -21.52
CA ILE A 50 21.27 0.79 -20.06
C ILE A 50 20.28 1.90 -19.67
N SER A 51 20.38 3.07 -20.30
CA SER A 51 19.47 4.20 -20.03
C SER A 51 18.02 3.86 -20.31
N THR A 52 17.71 3.18 -21.43
CA THR A 52 16.35 2.72 -21.71
C THR A 52 15.85 1.69 -20.69
N LYS A 53 16.69 0.74 -20.27
CA LYS A 53 16.30 -0.25 -19.25
C LYS A 53 16.01 0.40 -17.90
N LEU A 54 16.82 1.39 -17.50
CA LEU A 54 16.63 2.14 -16.26
C LEU A 54 15.35 3.00 -16.32
N GLY A 55 15.08 3.68 -17.43
CA GLY A 55 13.84 4.42 -17.64
C GLY A 55 12.61 3.52 -17.53
N ASN A 56 12.59 2.39 -18.25
CA ASN A 56 11.49 1.41 -18.19
C ASN A 56 11.29 0.84 -16.77
N LEU A 57 12.37 0.65 -16.00
CA LEU A 57 12.28 0.18 -14.63
C LEU A 57 11.70 1.27 -13.70
N SER A 58 12.11 2.53 -13.90
CA SER A 58 11.55 3.69 -13.20
C SER A 58 10.04 3.78 -13.40
N GLU A 59 9.57 3.72 -14.65
CA GLU A 59 8.13 3.80 -14.97
C GLU A 59 7.32 2.66 -14.32
N LYS A 60 7.85 1.43 -14.35
CA LYS A 60 7.21 0.28 -13.69
C LYS A 60 7.10 0.47 -12.18
N MET A 61 8.14 1.03 -11.55
CA MET A 61 8.14 1.32 -10.12
C MET A 61 7.13 2.42 -9.77
N SER A 62 7.06 3.49 -10.56
CA SER A 62 6.04 4.54 -10.39
C SER A 62 4.62 3.98 -10.46
N ALA A 63 4.35 3.09 -11.42
CA ALA A 63 3.04 2.44 -11.54
C ALA A 63 2.71 1.53 -10.35
N ILE A 64 3.72 0.91 -9.72
CA ILE A 64 3.53 0.12 -8.50
C ILE A 64 3.23 1.04 -7.32
N ALA A 65 3.98 2.13 -7.14
CA ALA A 65 3.75 3.08 -6.06
C ALA A 65 2.36 3.73 -6.14
N GLU A 66 1.88 4.07 -7.33
CA GLU A 66 0.53 4.60 -7.51
C GLU A 66 -0.53 3.58 -7.03
N LYS A 67 -0.37 2.30 -7.37
CA LYS A 67 -1.28 1.24 -6.92
C LYS A 67 -1.19 1.01 -5.40
N THR A 68 0.00 1.01 -4.84
CA THR A 68 0.25 0.90 -3.39
C THR A 68 -0.38 2.05 -2.63
N SER A 69 -0.24 3.28 -3.13
CA SER A 69 -0.85 4.48 -2.54
C SER A 69 -2.38 4.41 -2.60
N ARG A 70 -2.95 3.98 -3.74
CA ARG A 70 -4.40 3.74 -3.86
C ARG A 70 -4.91 2.69 -2.88
N LEU A 71 -4.17 1.60 -2.70
CA LEU A 71 -4.50 0.56 -1.73
C LEU A 71 -4.47 1.12 -0.30
N ALA A 72 -3.45 1.91 0.06
CA ALA A 72 -3.36 2.53 1.38
C ALA A 72 -4.54 3.46 1.65
N ASN A 73 -4.86 4.34 0.69
CA ASN A 73 -5.98 5.27 0.80
C ASN A 73 -7.34 4.54 0.88
N GLY A 74 -7.51 3.43 0.15
CA GLY A 74 -8.75 2.65 0.17
C GLY A 74 -8.92 1.78 1.42
N LEU A 75 -7.82 1.43 2.09
CA LEU A 75 -7.86 0.70 3.36
C LEU A 75 -8.10 1.62 4.55
N THR A 76 -7.64 2.87 4.48
CA THR A 76 -7.66 3.81 5.61
C THR A 76 -9.09 4.08 6.09
N GLY A 77 -9.38 3.73 7.34
CA GLY A 77 -10.69 3.89 7.98
C GLY A 77 -11.67 2.75 7.69
N GLY A 78 -11.32 1.81 6.81
CA GLY A 78 -12.24 0.75 6.36
C GLY A 78 -12.65 -0.22 7.46
N SER A 79 -11.78 -0.50 8.44
CA SER A 79 -12.15 -1.30 9.62
C SER A 79 -13.14 -0.55 10.51
N HIS A 80 -12.98 0.75 10.69
CA HIS A 80 -13.84 1.55 11.56
C HIS A 80 -15.26 1.69 10.99
N ASP A 81 -15.37 1.94 9.68
CA ASP A 81 -16.65 1.97 8.97
C ASP A 81 -17.36 0.61 9.04
N PHE A 82 -16.62 -0.48 8.83
CA PHE A 82 -17.17 -1.84 8.90
C PHE A 82 -17.68 -2.22 10.30
N ILE A 83 -16.93 -1.87 11.36
CA ILE A 83 -17.33 -2.12 12.75
C ILE A 83 -18.59 -1.32 13.08
N THR A 84 -18.62 -0.03 12.71
CA THR A 84 -19.78 0.85 12.95
C THR A 84 -21.04 0.31 12.26
N ASP A 85 -20.92 -0.13 11.00
CA ASP A 85 -22.03 -0.73 10.23
C ASP A 85 -22.61 -2.00 10.85
N ILE A 86 -21.78 -2.80 11.54
CA ILE A 86 -22.21 -4.00 12.26
C ILE A 86 -22.90 -3.60 13.55
N ASP A 87 -22.28 -2.73 14.35
CA ASP A 87 -22.83 -2.25 15.62
C ASP A 87 -24.20 -1.60 15.42
N GLU A 88 -24.39 -0.81 14.35
CA GLU A 88 -25.69 -0.21 14.02
C GLU A 88 -26.75 -1.25 13.66
N LYS A 89 -26.40 -2.33 12.97
CA LYS A 89 -27.35 -3.39 12.57
C LYS A 89 -27.71 -4.31 13.72
N ASP A 90 -26.75 -4.60 14.61
CA ASP A 90 -26.98 -5.43 15.80
C ASP A 90 -27.86 -4.74 16.85
N GLN A 91 -27.88 -3.39 16.88
CA GLN A 91 -28.77 -2.61 17.74
C GLN A 91 -30.28 -2.80 17.45
N PHE A 92 -30.66 -3.38 16.31
CA PHE A 92 -32.06 -3.64 15.95
C PHE A 92 -32.53 -5.07 16.23
N ILE A 93 -31.69 -5.91 16.83
CA ILE A 93 -31.99 -7.35 17.08
C ILE A 93 -32.48 -7.59 18.53
N TYR A 94 -32.59 -6.55 19.37
CA TYR A 94 -33.11 -6.62 20.75
C TYR A 94 -34.39 -5.82 20.99
#